data_AF-F7NEA6-F1
#
_entry.id   AF-F7NEA6-F1
#
_cell.length_a   1.000
_cell.length_b   1.000
_cell.length_c   1.000
_cell.angle_alpha   90.00
_cell.angle_beta   90.00
_cell.angle_gamma   90.00
#
_symmetry.space_group_name_H-M   'P 1'
#
loop_
_entity.id
_entity.type
_entity.pdbx_description
1 polymer ?
#
loop_
_entity_poly.entity_id
_entity_poly.type
_entity_poly.pdbx_seq_one_letter_code
_entity_poly.pdbx_strand_id
1 'polypeptide(L)'
;MPYTKGRAASLEDLLAKIAEWATDADIHGDDAWELMRQEAWPRGTIFKAKGLNGENSCYIGMLPLTLIKDKTYKEWLFASENIGKHLIWPAKGLNLKGASYSHTAGATSFNAKSKAYSFSDPDIVINSGSALVFGVFKQYAEGLDWNEQPGGIEFGDLKFFPLRYSVGRSQGALPAPLYPGVGYPGIGMPAGEPVNGYFDYWLAKDACRLTVVIHNAGQWDMGHAGMLIPFHAEMQYAFPAVVAGSTNGLRGMATTERVGESTVVRNGVKIDFSYDKWDLSRNLPHAPCFDITGGTREASNLGLCLPDGRWRFFHNFTQELKTNSQRNGDGSISYWFTLERPVRDANSEFVIKPMHTDLMGIRETLSREDTITVEALQLVQNSPKMHTTNLFGSLWRMAWPGADGPYGETRVNGKLCLLLPNCWEDRLWYILTGGTGITDPTILGNLYKEIIEYGKQFRILIRLED
;
A
#
# COMPACT_ATOMS: atom_id res chain seq x y z
N MET A 1 -18.04 15.31 17.75
CA MET A 1 -17.53 15.98 16.53
C MET A 1 -17.05 14.92 15.55
N PRO A 2 -17.35 15.01 14.24
CA PRO A 2 -17.01 13.96 13.26
C PRO A 2 -15.51 13.91 12.91
N TYR A 3 -14.69 14.77 13.54
CA TYR A 3 -13.26 14.87 13.34
C TYR A 3 -12.54 15.25 14.65
N THR A 4 -11.28 14.80 14.80
CA THR A 4 -10.35 15.19 15.86
C THR A 4 -8.90 15.25 15.34
N LYS A 5 -8.02 15.97 16.04
CA LYS A 5 -6.57 15.98 15.81
C LYS A 5 -5.77 15.95 17.10
N GLY A 6 -4.54 15.52 16.98
CA GLY A 6 -3.59 15.51 18.09
C GLY A 6 -2.20 15.09 17.65
N ARG A 7 -1.44 14.57 18.62
CA ARG A 7 -0.10 14.01 18.41
C ARG A 7 -0.05 12.57 18.88
N ALA A 8 0.73 11.76 18.19
CA ALA A 8 1.01 10.39 18.59
C ALA A 8 2.52 10.11 18.59
N ALA A 9 2.99 9.30 19.53
CA ALA A 9 4.40 8.93 19.69
C ALA A 9 4.80 7.70 18.85
N SER A 10 3.84 6.90 18.41
CA SER A 10 4.04 5.76 17.51
C SER A 10 2.74 5.41 16.77
N LEU A 11 2.80 4.46 15.84
CA LEU A 11 1.59 3.96 15.16
C LEU A 11 0.68 3.15 16.10
N GLU A 12 1.25 2.51 17.12
CA GLU A 12 0.50 1.86 18.20
C GLU A 12 -0.21 2.87 19.10
N ASP A 13 0.46 3.97 19.47
CA ASP A 13 -0.18 5.08 20.21
C ASP A 13 -1.29 5.72 19.38
N LEU A 14 -1.07 5.93 18.08
CA LEU A 14 -2.12 6.38 17.17
C LEU A 14 -3.31 5.42 17.15
N LEU A 15 -3.08 4.12 17.06
CA LEU A 15 -4.15 3.12 17.08
C LEU A 15 -4.93 3.13 18.40
N ALA A 16 -4.26 3.31 19.53
CA ALA A 16 -4.91 3.47 20.83
C ALA A 16 -5.81 4.71 20.85
N LYS A 17 -5.33 5.85 20.32
CA LYS A 17 -6.14 7.08 20.22
C LYS A 17 -7.30 6.96 19.25
N ILE A 18 -7.13 6.24 18.14
CA ILE A 18 -8.22 5.89 17.22
C ILE A 18 -9.27 5.06 17.96
N ALA A 19 -8.86 4.05 18.73
CA ALA A 19 -9.79 3.18 19.45
C ALA A 19 -10.59 3.95 20.51
N GLU A 20 -9.89 4.76 21.33
CA GLU A 20 -10.51 5.62 22.33
C GLU A 20 -11.53 6.57 21.68
N TRP A 21 -11.12 7.31 20.65
CA TRP A 21 -11.99 8.28 20.00
C TRP A 21 -13.16 7.64 19.23
N ALA A 22 -12.90 6.60 18.43
CA ALA A 22 -13.93 6.02 17.56
C ALA A 22 -15.05 5.29 18.32
N THR A 23 -14.78 4.88 19.57
CA THR A 23 -15.73 4.16 20.43
C THR A 23 -16.43 5.06 21.45
N ASP A 24 -16.06 6.34 21.50
CA ASP A 24 -16.63 7.32 22.43
C ASP A 24 -18.07 7.67 22.06
N ALA A 25 -19.02 7.20 22.88
CA ALA A 25 -20.45 7.45 22.72
C ALA A 25 -20.86 8.90 23.06
N ASP A 26 -20.10 9.62 23.88
CA ASP A 26 -20.37 11.03 24.17
C ASP A 26 -20.01 11.91 22.95
N ILE A 27 -19.03 11.50 22.16
CA ILE A 27 -18.61 12.21 20.94
C ILE A 27 -19.47 11.82 19.73
N HIS A 28 -19.83 10.55 19.61
CA HIS A 28 -20.42 9.97 18.38
C HIS A 28 -21.87 9.49 18.52
N GLY A 29 -22.43 9.43 19.74
CA GLY A 29 -23.78 8.94 19.97
C GLY A 29 -23.98 7.55 19.36
N ASP A 30 -25.07 7.38 18.60
CA ASP A 30 -25.40 6.11 17.94
C ASP A 30 -24.36 5.66 16.90
N ASP A 31 -23.48 6.56 16.44
CA ASP A 31 -22.44 6.25 15.44
C ASP A 31 -21.09 5.87 16.08
N ALA A 32 -21.04 5.75 17.41
CA ALA A 32 -19.90 5.15 18.10
C ALA A 32 -19.70 3.70 17.63
N TRP A 33 -18.45 3.34 17.36
CA TRP A 33 -18.12 1.97 16.98
C TRP A 33 -17.96 1.08 18.21
N GLU A 34 -18.13 -0.22 18.04
CA GLU A 34 -17.90 -1.21 19.08
C GLU A 34 -16.51 -1.82 18.90
N LEU A 35 -15.67 -1.77 19.94
CA LEU A 35 -14.37 -2.45 19.92
C LEU A 35 -14.57 -3.95 20.14
N MET A 36 -14.37 -4.75 19.08
CA MET A 36 -14.50 -6.21 19.15
C MET A 36 -13.25 -6.88 19.71
N ARG A 37 -12.08 -6.34 19.37
CA ARG A 37 -10.77 -6.88 19.76
C ARG A 37 -9.68 -5.82 19.63
N GLN A 38 -8.71 -5.86 20.53
CA GLN A 38 -7.44 -5.15 20.41
C GLN A 38 -6.31 -6.05 20.89
N GLU A 39 -5.58 -6.64 19.94
CA GLU A 39 -4.50 -7.59 20.24
C GLU A 39 -3.26 -7.29 19.40
N ALA A 40 -2.12 -7.81 19.85
CA ALA A 40 -0.87 -7.68 19.12
C ALA A 40 -0.92 -8.39 17.75
N TRP A 41 0.11 -8.13 16.94
CA TRP A 41 0.36 -8.90 15.73
C TRP A 41 0.41 -10.41 16.02
N PRO A 42 -0.18 -11.29 15.18
CA PRO A 42 -0.79 -11.01 13.86
C PRO A 42 -2.31 -10.79 13.92
N ARG A 43 -2.92 -10.52 15.08
CA ARG A 43 -4.39 -10.43 15.21
C ARG A 43 -4.91 -9.00 15.06
N GLY A 44 -4.20 -8.01 15.60
CA GLY A 44 -4.55 -6.59 15.43
C GLY A 44 -5.88 -6.19 16.07
N THR A 45 -6.30 -4.96 15.78
CA THR A 45 -7.52 -4.33 16.30
C THR A 45 -8.68 -4.49 15.31
N ILE A 46 -9.86 -4.83 15.82
CA ILE A 46 -11.09 -4.98 15.04
C ILE A 46 -12.20 -4.16 15.70
N PHE A 47 -12.79 -3.27 14.91
CA PHE A 47 -14.00 -2.52 15.27
C PHE A 47 -15.20 -3.11 14.54
N LYS A 48 -16.37 -3.04 15.16
CA LYS A 48 -17.66 -3.24 14.52
C LYS A 48 -18.32 -1.88 14.34
N ALA A 49 -18.63 -1.57 13.10
CA ALA A 49 -19.23 -0.33 12.64
C ALA A 49 -20.57 -0.62 11.96
N LYS A 50 -21.38 0.41 11.71
CA LYS A 50 -22.62 0.24 10.95
C LYS A 50 -22.28 -0.06 9.48
N GLY A 51 -23.15 -0.82 8.83
CA GLY A 51 -23.16 -0.98 7.39
C GLY A 51 -23.74 0.26 6.72
N LEU A 52 -23.69 0.29 5.39
CA LEU A 52 -24.12 1.46 4.60
C LEU A 52 -25.58 1.86 4.86
N ASN A 53 -26.47 0.90 5.12
CA ASN A 53 -27.88 1.13 5.38
C ASN A 53 -28.21 1.28 6.88
N GLY A 54 -27.21 1.26 7.77
CA GLY A 54 -27.40 1.32 9.22
C GLY A 54 -27.95 0.04 9.88
N GLU A 55 -28.52 -0.90 9.11
CA GLU A 55 -29.09 -2.15 9.64
C GLU A 55 -28.03 -3.26 9.76
N ASN A 56 -27.17 -3.37 8.75
CA ASN A 56 -26.09 -4.36 8.75
C ASN A 56 -24.90 -3.85 9.57
N SER A 57 -23.97 -4.74 9.91
CA SER A 57 -22.67 -4.34 10.44
C SER A 57 -21.57 -4.54 9.40
N CYS A 58 -20.51 -3.76 9.54
CA CYS A 58 -19.23 -4.04 8.92
C CYS A 58 -18.16 -4.05 10.00
N TYR A 59 -17.01 -4.62 9.68
CA TYR A 59 -15.90 -4.68 10.61
C TYR A 59 -14.68 -4.01 10.00
N ILE A 60 -14.01 -3.16 10.77
CA ILE A 60 -12.86 -2.38 10.30
C ILE A 60 -11.66 -2.83 11.10
N GLY A 61 -10.63 -3.30 10.39
CA GLY A 61 -9.41 -3.83 10.96
C GLY A 61 -8.24 -2.87 10.81
N MET A 62 -7.41 -2.80 11.84
CA MET A 62 -6.14 -2.10 11.82
C MET A 62 -5.06 -2.95 12.47
N LEU A 63 -3.90 -3.04 11.84
CA LEU A 63 -2.76 -3.80 12.36
C LEU A 63 -1.49 -2.94 12.28
N PRO A 64 -0.86 -2.63 13.42
CA PRO A 64 0.48 -2.08 13.40
C PRO A 64 1.48 -3.18 13.02
N LEU A 65 2.36 -2.86 12.09
CA LEU A 65 3.47 -3.67 11.64
C LEU A 65 4.75 -2.97 12.05
N THR A 66 5.66 -3.68 12.71
CA THR A 66 7.03 -3.22 12.95
C THR A 66 7.99 -4.23 12.34
N LEU A 67 8.60 -3.86 11.22
CA LEU A 67 9.48 -4.70 10.43
C LEU A 67 10.92 -4.24 10.63
N ILE A 68 11.72 -5.06 11.31
CA ILE A 68 13.15 -4.87 11.49
C ILE A 68 13.85 -5.76 10.46
N LYS A 69 14.64 -5.12 9.59
CA LYS A 69 15.46 -5.81 8.59
C LYS A 69 16.34 -6.88 9.25
N ASP A 70 16.47 -8.02 8.59
CA ASP A 70 17.24 -9.20 8.98
C ASP A 70 16.78 -9.86 10.29
N LYS A 71 15.61 -9.44 10.81
CA LYS A 71 15.08 -9.90 12.10
C LYS A 71 13.62 -10.35 12.01
N THR A 72 12.67 -9.42 11.87
CA THR A 72 11.23 -9.71 12.07
C THR A 72 10.74 -10.84 11.17
N TYR A 73 10.96 -10.71 9.86
CA TYR A 73 10.50 -11.70 8.89
C TYR A 73 11.24 -13.03 9.04
N LYS A 74 12.56 -12.98 9.28
CA LYS A 74 13.40 -14.16 9.44
C LYS A 74 13.00 -14.96 10.69
N GLU A 75 12.81 -14.32 11.82
CA GLU A 75 12.37 -14.96 13.07
C GLU A 75 11.01 -15.63 12.89
N TRP A 76 10.07 -14.97 12.20
CA TRP A 76 8.77 -15.56 11.85
C TRP A 76 8.91 -16.76 10.91
N LEU A 77 9.61 -16.61 9.78
CA LEU A 77 9.72 -17.65 8.76
C LEU A 77 10.39 -18.93 9.30
N PHE A 78 11.39 -18.76 10.17
CA PHE A 78 12.12 -19.86 10.80
C PHE A 78 11.55 -20.25 12.18
N ALA A 79 10.35 -19.80 12.55
CA ALA A 79 9.61 -20.46 13.60
C ALA A 79 9.26 -21.89 13.15
N SER A 80 9.33 -22.87 14.05
CA SER A 80 9.23 -24.29 13.67
C SER A 80 7.96 -24.58 12.86
N GLU A 81 6.80 -24.08 13.29
CA GLU A 81 5.53 -24.22 12.57
C GLU A 81 5.54 -23.66 11.15
N ASN A 82 6.25 -22.54 10.93
CA ASN A 82 6.28 -21.84 9.65
C ASN A 82 7.22 -22.49 8.64
N ILE A 83 8.31 -23.12 9.10
CA ILE A 83 9.22 -23.88 8.22
C ILE A 83 8.44 -25.00 7.52
N GLY A 84 7.71 -25.80 8.29
CA GLY A 84 6.87 -26.87 7.74
C GLY A 84 5.81 -26.30 6.80
N LYS A 85 5.01 -25.36 7.31
CA LYS A 85 3.86 -24.76 6.62
C LYS A 85 4.21 -24.04 5.33
N HIS A 86 5.35 -23.34 5.28
CA HIS A 86 5.65 -22.42 4.19
C HIS A 86 6.84 -22.84 3.32
N LEU A 87 7.83 -23.54 3.87
CA LEU A 87 9.03 -23.93 3.13
C LEU A 87 9.00 -25.40 2.68
N ILE A 88 8.63 -26.33 3.56
CA ILE A 88 8.83 -27.77 3.30
C ILE A 88 7.65 -28.39 2.55
N TRP A 89 6.44 -28.27 3.07
CA TRP A 89 5.28 -29.03 2.59
C TRP A 89 4.57 -28.43 1.35
N PRO A 90 4.50 -27.10 1.14
CA PRO A 90 3.77 -26.52 0.01
C PRO A 90 4.30 -26.92 -1.35
N ALA A 91 3.40 -26.96 -2.34
CA ALA A 91 3.75 -27.21 -3.74
C ALA A 91 4.67 -26.13 -4.33
N LYS A 92 4.51 -24.87 -3.90
CA LYS A 92 5.39 -23.75 -4.25
C LYS A 92 6.66 -23.67 -3.38
N GLY A 93 6.80 -24.52 -2.36
CA GLY A 93 7.98 -24.64 -1.51
C GLY A 93 8.93 -25.75 -2.02
N LEU A 94 9.53 -26.50 -1.10
CA LEU A 94 10.34 -27.69 -1.41
C LEU A 94 9.49 -28.89 -1.86
N ASN A 95 8.17 -28.82 -1.70
CA ASN A 95 7.20 -29.85 -2.08
C ASN A 95 7.51 -31.23 -1.48
N LEU A 96 7.96 -31.26 -0.22
CA LEU A 96 8.27 -32.45 0.56
C LEU A 96 7.11 -32.78 1.50
N LYS A 97 5.91 -33.03 0.95
CA LYS A 97 4.68 -33.23 1.72
C LYS A 97 4.84 -34.21 2.89
N GLY A 98 4.45 -33.77 4.09
CA GLY A 98 4.48 -34.56 5.32
C GLY A 98 5.87 -34.97 5.80
N ALA A 99 6.95 -34.46 5.19
CA ALA A 99 8.30 -34.79 5.61
C ALA A 99 8.57 -34.24 7.01
N SER A 100 9.12 -35.09 7.87
CA SER A 100 9.73 -34.67 9.13
C SER A 100 10.96 -33.82 8.87
N TYR A 101 11.23 -32.90 9.79
CA TYR A 101 12.39 -32.02 9.75
C TYR A 101 12.92 -31.76 11.16
N SER A 102 14.20 -31.38 11.24
CA SER A 102 14.81 -30.87 12.47
C SER A 102 15.35 -29.47 12.23
N HIS A 103 15.14 -28.59 13.21
CA HIS A 103 15.50 -27.18 13.16
C HIS A 103 15.90 -26.73 14.56
N THR A 104 16.91 -25.86 14.62
CA THR A 104 17.31 -25.20 15.86
C THR A 104 16.74 -23.79 15.85
N ALA A 105 16.03 -23.40 16.90
CA ALA A 105 15.44 -22.07 17.02
C ALA A 105 16.49 -20.96 16.73
N GLY A 106 16.11 -19.99 15.89
CA GLY A 106 16.99 -18.90 15.45
C GLY A 106 17.93 -19.23 14.28
N ALA A 107 18.07 -20.51 13.89
CA ALA A 107 18.86 -20.89 12.72
C ALA A 107 18.10 -20.62 11.41
N THR A 108 18.82 -20.19 10.36
CA THR A 108 18.30 -20.10 8.98
C THR A 108 18.51 -21.38 8.18
N SER A 109 18.75 -22.49 8.88
CA SER A 109 19.02 -23.79 8.29
C SER A 109 18.24 -24.89 9.01
N PHE A 110 17.82 -25.91 8.27
CA PHE A 110 17.10 -27.06 8.79
C PHE A 110 17.46 -28.32 8.00
N ASN A 111 17.21 -29.49 8.60
CA ASN A 111 17.34 -30.77 7.92
C ASN A 111 15.97 -31.32 7.56
N ALA A 112 15.78 -31.74 6.31
CA ALA A 112 14.59 -32.44 5.84
C ALA A 112 14.99 -33.57 4.88
N LYS A 113 14.41 -34.76 5.04
CA LYS A 113 14.77 -35.96 4.25
C LYS A 113 16.29 -36.20 4.14
N SER A 114 17.00 -36.10 5.26
CA SER A 114 18.47 -36.28 5.34
C SER A 114 19.30 -35.28 4.52
N LYS A 115 18.71 -34.15 4.13
CA LYS A 115 19.41 -33.04 3.46
C LYS A 115 19.38 -31.80 4.34
N ALA A 116 20.53 -31.13 4.45
CA ALA A 116 20.64 -29.83 5.10
C ALA A 116 20.33 -28.72 4.09
N TYR A 117 19.34 -27.90 4.42
CA TYR A 117 18.96 -26.70 3.69
C TYR A 117 19.44 -25.49 4.46
N SER A 118 20.10 -24.53 3.80
CA SER A 118 20.59 -23.30 4.43
C SER A 118 20.24 -22.08 3.61
N PHE A 119 19.72 -21.04 4.26
CA PHE A 119 19.33 -19.78 3.60
C PHE A 119 20.30 -18.66 3.98
N SER A 120 20.81 -17.96 2.96
CA SER A 120 21.87 -16.95 3.11
C SER A 120 21.35 -15.54 3.40
N ASP A 121 20.19 -15.19 2.87
CA ASP A 121 19.53 -13.88 3.05
C ASP A 121 18.00 -14.06 2.97
N PRO A 122 17.38 -14.70 3.97
CA PRO A 122 15.95 -14.94 3.95
C PRO A 122 15.18 -13.74 4.49
N ASP A 123 15.34 -12.58 3.85
CA ASP A 123 14.61 -11.37 4.21
C ASP A 123 13.88 -10.75 3.02
N ILE A 124 12.63 -10.37 3.27
CA ILE A 124 11.81 -9.61 2.35
C ILE A 124 11.84 -8.13 2.65
N VAL A 125 12.47 -7.67 3.73
CA VAL A 125 12.53 -6.24 4.11
C VAL A 125 13.81 -5.59 3.55
N ILE A 126 13.70 -4.42 2.93
CA ILE A 126 14.87 -3.67 2.45
C ILE A 126 15.44 -2.80 3.56
N ASN A 127 14.55 -2.06 4.23
CA ASN A 127 14.83 -1.10 5.29
C ASN A 127 13.86 -1.34 6.44
N SER A 128 14.34 -1.20 7.68
CA SER A 128 13.46 -1.26 8.84
C SER A 128 12.43 -0.12 8.80
N GLY A 129 11.21 -0.41 9.21
CA GLY A 129 10.11 0.55 9.22
C GLY A 129 8.88 0.00 9.93
N SER A 130 7.90 0.88 10.13
CA SER A 130 6.60 0.50 10.64
C SER A 130 5.49 0.94 9.70
N ALA A 131 4.33 0.30 9.83
CA ALA A 131 3.13 0.66 9.09
C ALA A 131 1.88 0.40 9.93
N LEU A 132 0.82 1.14 9.67
CA LEU A 132 -0.51 0.84 10.16
C LEU A 132 -1.35 0.49 8.93
N VAL A 133 -1.67 -0.80 8.80
CA VAL A 133 -2.41 -1.31 7.63
C VAL A 133 -3.90 -1.43 7.94
N PHE A 134 -4.72 -1.27 6.90
CA PHE A 134 -6.17 -1.18 7.03
C PHE A 134 -6.89 -2.32 6.31
N GLY A 135 -7.94 -2.85 6.95
CA GLY A 135 -8.79 -3.92 6.42
C GLY A 135 -10.26 -3.64 6.67
N VAL A 136 -11.14 -4.23 5.85
CA VAL A 136 -12.59 -4.19 6.06
C VAL A 136 -13.15 -5.60 5.86
N PHE A 137 -14.02 -6.04 6.76
CA PHE A 137 -14.54 -7.40 6.82
C PHE A 137 -16.07 -7.40 6.86
N LYS A 138 -16.65 -8.35 6.13
CA LYS A 138 -18.10 -8.55 6.10
C LYS A 138 -18.60 -9.18 7.40
N GLN A 139 -17.80 -10.05 8.00
CA GLN A 139 -18.13 -10.79 9.21
C GLN A 139 -16.91 -10.83 10.13
N TYR A 140 -17.17 -10.96 11.42
CA TYR A 140 -16.15 -11.19 12.44
C TYR A 140 -16.24 -12.61 12.98
N ALA A 141 -15.08 -13.25 13.07
CA ALA A 141 -14.88 -14.48 13.81
C ALA A 141 -13.77 -14.24 14.83
N GLU A 142 -13.89 -14.81 16.02
CA GLU A 142 -12.89 -14.64 17.07
C GLU A 142 -11.51 -15.11 16.57
N GLY A 143 -11.44 -16.24 15.86
CA GLY A 143 -10.21 -16.77 15.28
C GLY A 143 -9.60 -15.96 14.12
N LEU A 144 -10.23 -14.87 13.66
CA LEU A 144 -9.73 -14.07 12.55
C LEU A 144 -8.34 -13.52 12.86
N ASP A 145 -7.37 -13.79 12.00
CA ASP A 145 -6.03 -13.19 12.05
C ASP A 145 -5.64 -12.63 10.68
N TRP A 146 -4.50 -11.93 10.64
CA TRP A 146 -3.98 -11.36 9.39
C TRP A 146 -3.16 -12.34 8.55
N ASN A 147 -3.01 -13.60 8.98
CA ASN A 147 -2.38 -14.66 8.18
C ASN A 147 -3.28 -15.09 7.03
N GLU A 148 -4.60 -15.08 7.24
CA GLU A 148 -5.60 -15.54 6.26
C GLU A 148 -6.09 -14.43 5.32
N GLN A 149 -5.41 -13.27 5.31
CA GLN A 149 -5.80 -12.09 4.54
C GLN A 149 -7.26 -11.67 4.82
N PRO A 150 -7.50 -11.14 6.03
CA PRO A 150 -8.82 -10.96 6.57
C PRO A 150 -9.67 -10.09 5.62
N GLY A 151 -10.93 -10.49 5.44
CA GLY A 151 -11.86 -9.88 4.48
C GLY A 151 -11.91 -10.55 3.11
N GLY A 152 -11.17 -11.66 2.94
CA GLY A 152 -11.08 -12.38 1.67
C GLY A 152 -10.28 -11.63 0.62
N ILE A 153 -9.38 -10.73 1.04
CA ILE A 153 -8.48 -10.03 0.13
C ILE A 153 -7.40 -11.02 -0.28
N GLU A 154 -7.64 -11.77 -1.36
CA GLU A 154 -6.61 -12.63 -1.92
C GLU A 154 -5.52 -11.79 -2.59
N PHE A 155 -4.44 -11.47 -1.86
CA PHE A 155 -3.20 -11.06 -2.52
C PHE A 155 -2.65 -12.32 -3.16
N GLY A 156 -2.61 -12.36 -4.49
CA GLY A 156 -2.12 -13.51 -5.23
C GLY A 156 -0.61 -13.69 -5.07
N ASP A 157 0.09 -13.96 -6.17
CA ASP A 157 1.55 -14.02 -6.13
C ASP A 157 2.11 -12.62 -6.18
N LEU A 158 2.41 -12.00 -5.03
CA LEU A 158 3.06 -10.67 -4.99
C LEU A 158 4.45 -10.64 -5.64
N LYS A 159 5.00 -11.78 -6.07
CA LYS A 159 6.33 -11.91 -6.69
C LYS A 159 7.43 -11.35 -5.81
N PHE A 160 7.38 -11.68 -4.52
CA PHE A 160 8.47 -11.36 -3.62
C PHE A 160 9.80 -11.86 -4.18
N PHE A 161 10.83 -11.07 -3.93
CA PHE A 161 12.19 -11.42 -4.26
C PHE A 161 12.51 -12.79 -3.65
N PRO A 162 12.98 -13.76 -4.46
CA PRO A 162 12.98 -15.15 -4.04
C PRO A 162 13.98 -15.45 -2.93
N LEU A 163 13.58 -16.30 -1.99
CA LEU A 163 14.44 -16.79 -0.91
C LEU A 163 15.48 -17.76 -1.48
N ARG A 164 16.76 -17.46 -1.26
CA ARG A 164 17.87 -18.29 -1.74
C ARG A 164 18.22 -19.35 -0.71
N TYR A 165 18.36 -20.59 -1.16
CA TYR A 165 18.82 -21.69 -0.32
C TYR A 165 19.91 -22.51 -1.00
N SER A 166 20.74 -23.16 -0.20
CA SER A 166 21.70 -24.18 -0.62
C SER A 166 21.34 -25.54 -0.04
N VAL A 167 21.63 -26.59 -0.81
CA VAL A 167 21.50 -27.99 -0.40
C VAL A 167 22.67 -28.78 -0.97
N GLY A 168 23.62 -29.15 -0.10
CA GLY A 168 24.91 -29.68 -0.54
C GLY A 168 25.64 -28.68 -1.43
N ARG A 169 25.95 -29.06 -2.69
CA ARG A 169 26.58 -28.17 -3.69
C ARG A 169 25.57 -27.45 -4.60
N SER A 170 24.28 -27.73 -4.44
CA SER A 170 23.22 -27.14 -5.26
C SER A 170 22.67 -25.88 -4.62
N GLN A 171 22.27 -24.93 -5.44
CA GLN A 171 21.53 -23.74 -5.02
C GLN A 171 20.13 -23.77 -5.61
N GLY A 172 19.16 -23.26 -4.86
CA GLY A 172 17.78 -23.11 -5.29
C GLY A 172 17.20 -21.77 -4.89
N ALA A 173 15.96 -21.56 -5.29
CA ALA A 173 15.17 -20.38 -4.98
C ALA A 173 13.73 -20.82 -4.70
N LEU A 174 13.09 -20.19 -3.71
CA LEU A 174 11.68 -20.37 -3.40
C LEU A 174 10.98 -19.01 -3.39
N PRO A 175 9.69 -18.93 -3.74
CA PRO A 175 8.91 -17.73 -3.49
C PRO A 175 8.88 -17.45 -1.98
N ALA A 176 9.01 -16.17 -1.61
CA ALA A 176 8.92 -15.79 -0.21
C ALA A 176 7.45 -15.82 0.24
N PRO A 177 7.13 -16.49 1.36
CA PRO A 177 5.80 -16.43 1.95
C PRO A 177 5.38 -15.01 2.33
N LEU A 178 4.08 -14.72 2.21
CA LEU A 178 3.54 -13.43 2.63
C LEU A 178 3.58 -13.31 4.16
N TYR A 179 4.21 -12.24 4.65
CA TYR A 179 4.15 -11.89 6.07
C TYR A 179 2.79 -11.26 6.41
N PRO A 180 2.13 -11.65 7.50
CA PRO A 180 0.83 -11.13 7.91
C PRO A 180 0.74 -9.60 7.94
N GLY A 181 -0.27 -9.07 7.25
CA GLY A 181 -0.51 -7.64 7.10
C GLY A 181 0.20 -6.96 5.92
N VAL A 182 1.17 -7.62 5.27
CA VAL A 182 1.88 -7.04 4.12
C VAL A 182 1.00 -7.04 2.87
N GLY A 183 1.16 -6.02 2.02
CA GLY A 183 0.39 -5.83 0.78
C GLY A 183 -0.89 -5.02 0.98
N TYR A 184 -1.38 -4.91 2.22
CA TYR A 184 -2.51 -4.06 2.55
C TYR A 184 -2.17 -2.58 2.40
N PRO A 185 -3.12 -1.76 1.91
CA PRO A 185 -2.99 -0.32 2.00
C PRO A 185 -2.85 0.13 3.45
N GLY A 186 -1.96 1.08 3.68
CA GLY A 186 -1.57 1.56 5.00
C GLY A 186 -0.97 2.95 4.96
N ILE A 187 -0.60 3.40 6.16
CA ILE A 187 0.33 4.51 6.37
C ILE A 187 1.67 3.95 6.84
N GLY A 188 2.78 4.46 6.32
CA GLY A 188 4.13 3.97 6.59
C GLY A 188 4.95 4.94 7.42
N MET A 189 6.02 4.44 8.03
CA MET A 189 7.01 5.23 8.75
C MET A 189 8.42 4.59 8.65
N PRO A 190 9.45 5.35 8.24
CA PRO A 190 10.83 4.87 8.21
C PRO A 190 11.34 4.61 9.63
N ALA A 191 12.23 3.63 9.77
CA ALA A 191 12.93 3.28 11.02
C ALA A 191 12.05 2.84 12.21
N GLY A 192 10.72 2.85 12.06
CA GLY A 192 9.77 2.37 13.05
C GLY A 192 9.22 3.45 13.99
N GLU A 193 9.82 4.64 14.00
CA GLU A 193 9.54 5.69 14.98
C GLU A 193 9.46 7.10 14.34
N PRO A 194 8.74 8.05 14.97
CA PRO A 194 8.62 9.40 14.43
C PRO A 194 9.94 10.16 14.56
N VAL A 195 10.29 10.96 13.55
CA VAL A 195 11.59 11.66 13.48
C VAL A 195 11.82 12.58 14.69
N ASN A 196 10.75 13.22 15.17
CA ASN A 196 10.79 14.16 16.29
C ASN A 196 10.21 13.56 17.59
N GLY A 197 10.11 12.23 17.69
CA GLY A 197 9.46 11.52 18.81
C GLY A 197 7.93 11.60 18.83
N TYR A 198 7.33 12.38 17.91
CA TYR A 198 5.91 12.40 17.64
C TYR A 198 5.61 12.78 16.19
N PHE A 199 4.38 12.53 15.75
CA PHE A 199 3.79 13.09 14.53
C PHE A 199 2.40 13.67 14.84
N ASP A 200 1.97 14.64 14.04
CA ASP A 200 0.61 15.18 14.13
C ASP A 200 -0.35 14.27 13.37
N TYR A 201 -1.59 14.14 13.83
CA TYR A 201 -2.62 13.33 13.18
C TYR A 201 -3.97 14.05 13.05
N TRP A 202 -4.76 13.62 12.07
CA TRP A 202 -6.14 14.01 11.81
C TRP A 202 -6.98 12.74 11.64
N LEU A 203 -8.08 12.62 12.40
CA LEU A 203 -9.03 11.50 12.30
C LEU A 203 -10.39 12.05 11.91
N ALA A 204 -10.98 11.54 10.83
CA ALA A 204 -12.36 11.82 10.47
C ALA A 204 -13.12 10.50 10.34
N LYS A 205 -14.29 10.37 10.98
CA LYS A 205 -15.12 9.17 10.85
C LYS A 205 -16.60 9.49 10.72
N ASP A 206 -17.35 8.53 10.20
CA ASP A 206 -18.80 8.43 10.33
C ASP A 206 -19.19 7.07 10.93
N ALA A 207 -20.45 6.65 10.75
CA ALA A 207 -20.95 5.37 11.23
C ALA A 207 -20.27 4.13 10.61
N CYS A 208 -19.65 4.25 9.43
CA CYS A 208 -19.17 3.12 8.62
C CYS A 208 -17.80 3.32 7.95
N ARG A 209 -17.14 4.45 8.20
CA ARG A 209 -15.89 4.88 7.53
C ARG A 209 -14.96 5.62 8.47
N LEU A 210 -13.66 5.45 8.27
CA LEU A 210 -12.60 6.25 8.91
C LEU A 210 -11.59 6.68 7.86
N THR A 211 -11.14 7.92 7.99
CA THR A 211 -9.94 8.46 7.33
C THR A 211 -8.95 8.89 8.40
N VAL A 212 -7.72 8.41 8.27
CA VAL A 212 -6.58 8.72 9.12
C VAL A 212 -5.57 9.47 8.29
N VAL A 213 -5.07 10.60 8.77
CA VAL A 213 -3.98 11.34 8.14
C VAL A 213 -2.91 11.62 9.18
N ILE A 214 -1.65 11.48 8.79
CA ILE A 214 -0.50 11.79 9.63
C ILE A 214 0.43 12.79 8.93
N HIS A 215 1.14 13.57 9.73
CA HIS A 215 2.21 14.45 9.30
C HIS A 215 3.44 14.27 10.20
N ASN A 216 4.49 13.66 9.64
CA ASN A 216 5.74 13.33 10.33
C ASN A 216 6.91 14.08 9.68
N ALA A 217 7.41 15.13 10.33
CA ALA A 217 8.57 15.91 9.88
C ALA A 217 8.53 16.34 8.39
N GLY A 218 7.41 16.92 7.96
CA GLY A 218 7.21 17.36 6.57
C GLY A 218 6.59 16.31 5.65
N GLN A 219 6.47 15.06 6.10
CA GLN A 219 5.94 13.95 5.32
C GLN A 219 4.47 13.70 5.67
N TRP A 220 3.59 13.82 4.67
CA TRP A 220 2.17 13.51 4.78
C TRP A 220 1.88 12.09 4.31
N ASP A 221 0.98 11.42 5.04
CA ASP A 221 0.50 10.07 4.72
C ASP A 221 -0.98 9.94 5.14
N MET A 222 -1.75 9.09 4.45
CA MET A 222 -3.16 8.87 4.74
C MET A 222 -3.56 7.40 4.59
N GLY A 223 -4.53 6.99 5.40
CA GLY A 223 -5.21 5.71 5.35
C GLY A 223 -6.72 5.87 5.40
N HIS A 224 -7.44 4.94 4.80
CA HIS A 224 -8.91 4.93 4.79
C HIS A 224 -9.45 3.51 4.80
N ALA A 225 -10.51 3.31 5.56
CA ALA A 225 -11.21 2.04 5.64
C ALA A 225 -12.71 2.28 5.87
N GLY A 226 -13.54 1.48 5.23
CA GLY A 226 -14.97 1.47 5.46
C GLY A 226 -15.77 1.09 4.23
N MET A 227 -16.93 1.74 4.06
CA MET A 227 -17.80 1.56 2.91
C MET A 227 -17.61 2.68 1.87
N LEU A 228 -17.61 2.35 0.58
CA LEU A 228 -17.73 3.34 -0.50
C LEU A 228 -19.08 4.06 -0.39
N ILE A 229 -19.20 5.23 -1.01
CA ILE A 229 -20.51 5.85 -1.28
C ILE A 229 -20.96 5.38 -2.66
N PRO A 230 -21.81 4.36 -2.79
CA PRO A 230 -22.18 3.83 -4.11
C PRO A 230 -23.08 4.79 -4.88
N PHE A 231 -22.96 4.80 -6.21
CA PHE A 231 -23.87 5.56 -7.08
C PHE A 231 -25.16 4.79 -7.39
N HIS A 232 -25.15 3.46 -7.23
CA HIS A 232 -26.33 2.63 -7.45
C HIS A 232 -27.17 2.54 -6.18
N ALA A 233 -28.49 2.64 -6.34
CA ALA A 233 -29.45 2.60 -5.25
C ALA A 233 -29.38 1.28 -4.46
N GLU A 234 -29.90 1.36 -3.23
CA GLU A 234 -29.97 0.32 -2.20
C GLU A 234 -30.12 -1.11 -2.78
N MET A 235 -29.26 -2.01 -2.29
CA MET A 235 -29.22 -3.47 -2.51
C MET A 235 -28.44 -4.05 -3.71
N GLN A 236 -28.02 -3.28 -4.71
CA GLN A 236 -27.17 -3.85 -5.78
C GLN A 236 -25.71 -4.04 -5.38
N TYR A 237 -25.26 -3.24 -4.40
CA TYR A 237 -23.90 -3.28 -3.90
C TYR A 237 -23.91 -3.49 -2.38
N ALA A 238 -24.22 -4.71 -1.96
CA ALA A 238 -24.51 -5.04 -0.55
C ALA A 238 -23.33 -4.84 0.40
N PHE A 239 -22.09 -4.88 -0.11
CA PHE A 239 -20.89 -4.74 0.71
C PHE A 239 -19.79 -3.98 -0.05
N PRO A 240 -19.92 -2.65 -0.23
CA PRO A 240 -18.99 -1.86 -1.02
C PRO A 240 -17.76 -1.49 -0.21
N ALA A 241 -17.09 -2.49 0.38
CA ALA A 241 -15.96 -2.27 1.27
C ALA A 241 -14.75 -1.73 0.51
N VAL A 242 -14.15 -0.66 1.03
CA VAL A 242 -13.01 0.02 0.44
C VAL A 242 -11.89 0.17 1.46
N VAL A 243 -10.67 -0.08 1.00
CA VAL A 243 -9.43 0.19 1.75
C VAL A 243 -8.52 1.03 0.88
N ALA A 244 -7.94 2.06 1.47
CA ALA A 244 -7.00 2.94 0.79
C ALA A 244 -5.86 3.33 1.73
N GLY A 245 -4.67 3.56 1.19
CA GLY A 245 -3.52 3.96 1.99
C GLY A 245 -2.38 4.43 1.11
N SER A 246 -1.53 5.33 1.62
CA SER A 246 -0.43 5.85 0.81
C SER A 246 0.67 4.83 0.52
N THR A 247 0.77 3.78 1.32
CA THR A 247 1.74 2.70 1.12
C THR A 247 1.07 1.34 1.11
N ASN A 248 1.50 0.44 0.24
CA ASN A 248 1.23 -1.01 0.36
C ASN A 248 2.47 -1.78 0.85
N GLY A 249 3.56 -1.05 1.10
CA GLY A 249 4.86 -1.57 1.49
C GLY A 249 5.65 -2.26 0.40
N LEU A 250 5.22 -2.29 -0.87
CA LEU A 250 5.89 -3.07 -1.92
C LEU A 250 6.82 -2.20 -2.78
N ARG A 251 8.03 -2.72 -3.01
CA ARG A 251 9.09 -2.06 -3.77
C ARG A 251 9.79 -3.02 -4.74
N GLY A 252 9.80 -2.67 -6.02
CA GLY A 252 10.52 -3.39 -7.06
C GLY A 252 12.03 -3.44 -6.79
N MET A 253 12.61 -4.62 -6.94
CA MET A 253 14.01 -4.91 -6.69
C MET A 253 14.55 -5.82 -7.79
N ALA A 254 15.79 -5.58 -8.19
CA ALA A 254 16.50 -6.46 -9.12
C ALA A 254 17.99 -6.56 -8.75
N THR A 255 18.56 -7.73 -8.96
CA THR A 255 19.98 -7.99 -8.75
C THR A 255 20.54 -8.86 -9.87
N THR A 256 21.85 -8.80 -10.05
CA THR A 256 22.61 -9.77 -10.82
C THR A 256 23.22 -10.80 -9.91
N GLU A 257 23.20 -12.05 -10.36
CA GLU A 257 23.84 -13.15 -9.65
C GLU A 257 24.63 -14.01 -10.62
N ARG A 258 25.74 -14.56 -10.13
CA ARG A 258 26.57 -15.50 -10.90
C ARG A 258 26.14 -16.93 -10.60
N VAL A 259 25.66 -17.64 -11.61
CA VAL A 259 25.26 -19.05 -11.53
C VAL A 259 26.16 -19.85 -12.47
N GLY A 260 27.19 -20.48 -11.91
CA GLY A 260 28.25 -21.10 -12.69
C GLY A 260 29.02 -20.05 -13.50
N GLU A 261 29.08 -20.24 -14.82
CA GLU A 261 29.74 -19.30 -15.75
C GLU A 261 28.80 -18.22 -16.29
N SER A 262 27.50 -18.27 -15.97
CA SER A 262 26.49 -17.33 -16.47
C SER A 262 26.12 -16.27 -15.42
N THR A 263 25.85 -15.05 -15.88
CA THR A 263 25.18 -14.02 -15.08
C THR A 263 23.69 -14.10 -15.32
N VAL A 264 22.91 -14.20 -14.26
CA VAL A 264 21.44 -14.24 -14.30
C VAL A 264 20.91 -12.99 -13.62
N VAL A 265 19.94 -12.32 -14.27
CA VAL A 265 19.18 -11.24 -13.67
C VAL A 265 18.00 -11.82 -12.91
N ARG A 266 17.80 -11.35 -11.68
CA ARG A 266 16.59 -11.65 -10.89
C ARG A 266 15.89 -10.36 -10.56
N ASN A 267 14.56 -10.41 -10.59
CA ASN A 267 13.70 -9.32 -10.17
C ASN A 267 12.54 -9.86 -9.32
N GLY A 268 11.89 -8.95 -8.60
CA GLY A 268 10.74 -9.21 -7.75
C GLY A 268 10.49 -7.99 -6.87
N VAL A 269 9.66 -8.14 -5.85
CA VAL A 269 9.40 -7.06 -4.88
C VAL A 269 9.96 -7.39 -3.50
N LYS A 270 10.35 -6.38 -2.75
CA LYS A 270 10.62 -6.45 -1.31
C LYS A 270 9.79 -5.40 -0.58
N ILE A 271 9.81 -5.45 0.74
CA ILE A 271 9.09 -4.54 1.61
C ILE A 271 9.93 -3.30 1.93
N ASP A 272 9.32 -2.13 1.75
CA ASP A 272 9.90 -0.84 2.12
C ASP A 272 8.79 0.14 2.51
N PHE A 273 8.85 0.66 3.74
CA PHE A 273 7.95 1.70 4.26
C PHE A 273 8.67 3.05 4.43
N SER A 274 9.87 3.19 3.88
CA SER A 274 10.67 4.40 4.00
C SER A 274 10.10 5.57 3.18
N TYR A 275 10.29 6.80 3.68
CA TYR A 275 9.86 8.02 2.98
C TYR A 275 10.84 8.46 1.89
N ASP A 276 12.09 7.97 1.91
CA ASP A 276 13.17 8.43 1.04
C ASP A 276 13.31 7.60 -0.25
N LYS A 277 12.42 6.62 -0.46
CA LYS A 277 12.40 5.78 -1.66
C LYS A 277 11.19 6.11 -2.51
N TRP A 278 11.48 6.31 -3.78
CA TRP A 278 10.65 7.09 -4.67
C TRP A 278 9.65 6.21 -5.42
N ASP A 279 9.86 4.89 -5.44
CA ASP A 279 8.95 3.90 -6.04
C ASP A 279 7.60 3.77 -5.31
N LEU A 280 6.81 2.77 -5.71
CA LEU A 280 5.40 2.52 -5.37
C LEU A 280 5.07 2.46 -3.88
N SER A 281 6.08 2.37 -3.03
CA SER A 281 5.98 2.40 -1.58
C SER A 281 5.28 3.67 -1.04
N ARG A 282 5.15 4.76 -1.81
CA ARG A 282 4.43 5.98 -1.39
C ARG A 282 3.57 6.62 -2.49
N ASN A 283 2.35 6.14 -2.72
CA ASN A 283 1.33 6.80 -3.55
C ASN A 283 0.07 7.05 -2.73
N LEU A 284 -0.37 8.31 -2.68
CA LEU A 284 -1.68 8.60 -2.11
C LEU A 284 -2.77 7.95 -2.96
N PRO A 285 -3.90 7.53 -2.35
CA PRO A 285 -4.94 6.77 -3.02
C PRO A 285 -5.52 7.37 -4.30
N HIS A 286 -5.37 8.67 -4.54
CA HIS A 286 -5.88 9.32 -5.75
C HIS A 286 -4.98 9.14 -6.98
N ALA A 287 -3.69 8.82 -6.81
CA ALA A 287 -2.77 8.53 -7.91
C ALA A 287 -2.18 7.10 -7.80
N PRO A 288 -3.03 6.07 -7.72
CA PRO A 288 -2.56 4.71 -7.50
C PRO A 288 -1.73 4.24 -8.70
N CYS A 289 -0.60 3.63 -8.39
CA CYS A 289 0.36 3.13 -9.36
C CYS A 289 0.67 1.66 -9.07
N PHE A 290 0.94 0.87 -10.10
CA PHE A 290 1.37 -0.52 -10.00
C PHE A 290 2.81 -0.73 -10.42
N ASP A 291 3.47 -1.73 -9.82
CA ASP A 291 4.75 -2.24 -10.31
C ASP A 291 4.49 -3.21 -11.44
N ILE A 292 5.08 -2.96 -12.59
CA ILE A 292 5.13 -3.97 -13.63
C ILE A 292 6.38 -4.86 -13.51
N THR A 293 7.32 -4.53 -12.63
CA THR A 293 8.43 -5.42 -12.26
C THR A 293 7.94 -6.56 -11.39
N GLY A 294 7.74 -7.70 -12.04
CA GLY A 294 7.15 -8.91 -11.45
C GLY A 294 5.86 -9.33 -12.17
N GLY A 295 5.26 -8.43 -12.95
CA GLY A 295 4.08 -8.73 -13.77
C GLY A 295 2.78 -8.87 -12.97
N THR A 296 2.70 -8.31 -11.76
CA THR A 296 1.55 -8.47 -10.86
C THR A 296 0.72 -7.19 -10.81
N ARG A 297 -0.60 -7.35 -11.01
CA ARG A 297 -1.61 -6.28 -10.83
C ARG A 297 -2.41 -6.50 -9.54
N GLU A 298 -1.78 -7.12 -8.55
CA GLU A 298 -2.46 -7.80 -7.43
C GLU A 298 -2.37 -7.05 -6.10
N ALA A 299 -1.72 -5.87 -6.05
CA ALA A 299 -1.69 -5.01 -4.87
C ALA A 299 -1.57 -3.54 -5.26
N SER A 300 -2.54 -2.72 -4.84
CA SER A 300 -2.56 -1.25 -5.02
C SER A 300 -2.71 -0.56 -3.68
N ASN A 301 -2.42 0.72 -3.66
CA ASN A 301 -2.81 1.68 -2.62
C ASN A 301 -4.32 1.83 -2.44
N LEU A 302 -5.13 1.28 -3.36
CA LEU A 302 -6.59 1.31 -3.27
C LEU A 302 -7.20 -0.03 -3.70
N GLY A 303 -8.04 -0.60 -2.83
CA GLY A 303 -8.83 -1.81 -3.09
C GLY A 303 -10.31 -1.61 -2.79
N LEU A 304 -11.16 -2.26 -3.58
CA LEU A 304 -12.61 -2.27 -3.42
C LEU A 304 -13.13 -3.72 -3.57
N CYS A 305 -13.98 -4.15 -2.64
CA CYS A 305 -14.71 -5.41 -2.73
C CYS A 305 -15.91 -5.23 -3.65
N LEU A 306 -15.90 -5.85 -4.83
CA LEU A 306 -16.97 -5.73 -5.82
C LEU A 306 -18.23 -6.52 -5.45
N PRO A 307 -19.38 -6.31 -6.15
CA PRO A 307 -20.62 -7.05 -5.89
C PRO A 307 -20.49 -8.58 -6.00
N ASP A 308 -19.50 -9.09 -6.73
CA ASP A 308 -19.19 -10.53 -6.82
C ASP A 308 -18.45 -11.07 -5.59
N GLY A 309 -18.19 -10.23 -4.60
CA GLY A 309 -17.46 -10.54 -3.36
C GLY A 309 -15.95 -10.59 -3.53
N ARG A 310 -15.42 -10.25 -4.71
CA ARG A 310 -13.98 -10.26 -4.98
C ARG A 310 -13.39 -8.87 -4.83
N TRP A 311 -12.21 -8.81 -4.24
CA TRP A 311 -11.43 -7.58 -4.19
C TRP A 311 -10.80 -7.28 -5.55
N ARG A 312 -10.89 -6.00 -5.94
CA ARG A 312 -10.19 -5.44 -7.10
C ARG A 312 -9.38 -4.24 -6.68
N PHE A 313 -8.19 -4.18 -7.23
CA PHE A 313 -7.24 -3.09 -6.99
C PHE A 313 -7.34 -2.10 -8.14
N PHE A 314 -7.29 -0.81 -7.79
CA PHE A 314 -7.47 0.28 -8.72
C PHE A 314 -6.13 0.93 -9.02
N HIS A 315 -5.86 1.25 -10.28
CA HIS A 315 -4.64 1.95 -10.68
C HIS A 315 -4.88 2.83 -11.90
N ASN A 316 -4.23 3.98 -11.91
CA ASN A 316 -4.21 4.88 -13.06
C ASN A 316 -2.85 4.84 -13.77
N PHE A 317 -1.80 4.47 -13.04
CA PHE A 317 -0.42 4.48 -13.50
C PHE A 317 0.24 3.11 -13.31
N THR A 318 1.27 2.88 -14.10
CA THR A 318 2.18 1.74 -13.98
C THR A 318 3.61 2.26 -14.00
N GLN A 319 4.50 1.62 -13.26
CA GLN A 319 5.91 1.94 -13.21
C GLN A 319 6.72 0.64 -13.31
N GLU A 320 7.83 0.66 -14.06
CA GLU A 320 8.70 -0.49 -14.25
C GLU A 320 10.09 -0.22 -13.69
N LEU A 321 10.64 -1.14 -12.90
CA LEU A 321 12.07 -1.34 -12.76
C LEU A 321 12.60 -2.13 -13.97
N LYS A 322 13.21 -1.41 -14.90
CA LYS A 322 13.81 -1.93 -16.12
C LYS A 322 15.19 -2.50 -15.88
N THR A 323 15.45 -3.63 -16.53
CA THR A 323 16.80 -4.19 -16.64
C THR A 323 17.46 -3.68 -17.90
N ASN A 324 18.60 -3.01 -17.74
CA ASN A 324 19.44 -2.59 -18.85
C ASN A 324 20.68 -3.48 -18.91
N SER A 325 21.23 -3.63 -20.11
CA SER A 325 22.43 -4.43 -20.34
C SER A 325 23.30 -3.82 -21.42
N GLN A 326 24.62 -3.93 -21.27
CA GLN A 326 25.61 -3.54 -22.26
C GLN A 326 26.62 -4.67 -22.42
N ARG A 327 26.91 -5.03 -23.68
CA ARG A 327 28.04 -5.91 -23.99
C ARG A 327 29.33 -5.09 -23.95
N ASN A 328 30.27 -5.51 -23.12
CA ASN A 328 31.59 -4.93 -22.97
C ASN A 328 32.52 -5.39 -24.11
N GLY A 329 33.65 -4.70 -24.27
CA GLY A 329 34.64 -5.02 -25.31
C GLY A 329 35.27 -6.41 -25.19
N ASP A 330 35.25 -7.01 -24.00
CA ASP A 330 35.71 -8.38 -23.73
C ASP A 330 34.63 -9.45 -23.95
N GLY A 331 33.43 -9.05 -24.42
CA GLY A 331 32.29 -9.94 -24.64
C GLY A 331 31.43 -10.21 -23.40
N SER A 332 31.84 -9.76 -22.20
CA SER A 332 31.03 -9.83 -20.98
C SER A 332 29.82 -8.89 -21.06
N ILE A 333 28.79 -9.14 -20.24
CA ILE A 333 27.59 -8.30 -20.19
C ILE A 333 27.53 -7.61 -18.81
N SER A 334 27.53 -6.28 -18.82
CA SER A 334 27.21 -5.45 -17.66
C SER A 334 25.71 -5.24 -17.59
N TYR A 335 25.13 -5.35 -16.40
CA TYR A 335 23.72 -5.05 -16.16
C TYR A 335 23.59 -3.93 -15.14
N TRP A 336 22.57 -3.09 -15.33
CA TRP A 336 22.15 -2.10 -14.36
C TRP A 336 20.63 -1.95 -14.40
N PHE A 337 20.05 -1.51 -13.29
CA PHE A 337 18.61 -1.46 -13.12
C PHE A 337 18.17 -0.01 -13.00
N THR A 338 17.15 0.37 -13.76
CA THR A 338 16.60 1.71 -13.71
C THR A 338 15.11 1.69 -13.50
N LEU A 339 14.63 2.50 -12.57
CA LEU A 339 13.21 2.71 -12.39
C LEU A 339 12.73 3.69 -13.46
N GLU A 340 11.86 3.25 -14.35
CA GLU A 340 11.24 4.10 -15.36
C GLU A 340 10.26 5.08 -14.71
N ARG A 341 9.94 6.14 -15.41
CA ARG A 341 8.90 7.08 -14.98
C ARG A 341 7.53 6.38 -14.91
N PRO A 342 6.64 6.75 -13.97
CA PRO A 342 5.26 6.28 -14.03
C PRO A 342 4.60 6.71 -15.35
N VAL A 343 3.88 5.78 -15.98
CA VAL A 343 3.12 6.01 -17.20
C VAL A 343 1.66 5.66 -16.96
N ARG A 344 0.74 6.41 -17.56
CA ARG A 344 -0.68 6.11 -17.46
C ARG A 344 -1.01 4.80 -18.16
N ASP A 345 -1.74 3.90 -17.49
CA ASP A 345 -2.17 2.64 -18.10
C ASP A 345 -3.50 2.83 -18.84
N ALA A 346 -3.41 2.98 -20.17
CA ALA A 346 -4.59 3.10 -21.03
C ALA A 346 -5.47 1.83 -21.06
N ASN A 347 -4.94 0.69 -20.62
CA ASN A 347 -5.64 -0.59 -20.58
C ASN A 347 -6.11 -0.97 -19.16
N SER A 348 -6.04 -0.04 -18.20
CA SER A 348 -6.54 -0.30 -16.86
C SER A 348 -8.06 -0.47 -16.87
N GLU A 349 -8.52 -1.59 -16.31
CA GLU A 349 -9.94 -1.90 -16.16
C GLU A 349 -10.55 -1.18 -14.95
N PHE A 350 -9.78 -1.00 -13.87
CA PHE A 350 -10.25 -0.40 -12.62
C PHE A 350 -9.45 0.87 -12.33
N VAL A 351 -10.09 2.03 -12.52
CA VAL A 351 -9.42 3.35 -12.48
C VAL A 351 -10.14 4.33 -11.56
N ILE A 352 -9.44 5.38 -11.16
CA ILE A 352 -10.01 6.49 -10.39
C ILE A 352 -10.26 7.69 -11.30
N LYS A 353 -11.42 8.36 -11.15
CA LYS A 353 -11.73 9.66 -11.76
C LYS A 353 -11.51 10.81 -10.77
N PRO A 354 -11.10 12.01 -11.24
CA PRO A 354 -10.88 12.39 -12.64
C PRO A 354 -9.56 11.86 -13.22
N MET A 355 -8.75 11.19 -12.41
CA MET A 355 -7.36 10.80 -12.69
C MET A 355 -7.08 9.94 -13.93
N HIS A 356 -8.09 9.27 -14.45
CA HIS A 356 -8.01 8.52 -15.69
C HIS A 356 -7.93 9.38 -16.97
N THR A 357 -8.32 10.66 -16.91
CA THR A 357 -8.32 11.59 -18.06
C THR A 357 -7.10 12.49 -18.05
N ASP A 358 -6.76 13.09 -19.18
CA ASP A 358 -5.74 14.14 -19.23
C ASP A 358 -6.27 15.38 -18.50
N LEU A 359 -5.56 15.78 -17.44
CA LEU A 359 -5.93 16.92 -16.58
C LEU A 359 -5.08 18.16 -16.90
N MET A 360 -4.22 18.09 -17.94
CA MET A 360 -3.37 19.20 -18.40
C MET A 360 -4.17 20.44 -18.85
N GLY A 361 -5.49 20.32 -19.05
CA GLY A 361 -6.41 21.42 -19.34
C GLY A 361 -7.18 21.97 -18.12
N ILE A 362 -7.14 21.29 -16.97
CA ILE A 362 -7.82 21.73 -15.73
C ILE A 362 -6.82 22.58 -14.94
N ARG A 363 -6.63 23.82 -15.38
CA ARG A 363 -5.65 24.73 -14.77
C ARG A 363 -6.17 25.53 -13.59
N GLU A 364 -7.49 25.68 -13.44
CA GLU A 364 -8.10 26.48 -12.38
C GLU A 364 -9.60 26.17 -12.37
N THR A 365 -10.14 25.74 -11.24
CA THR A 365 -11.55 26.02 -10.89
C THR A 365 -11.60 27.06 -9.79
N LEU A 366 -10.77 28.11 -9.92
CA LEU A 366 -11.04 29.41 -9.33
C LEU A 366 -11.92 30.16 -10.34
N SER A 367 -13.23 29.91 -10.28
CA SER A 367 -14.16 30.81 -10.97
C SER A 367 -14.07 32.18 -10.29
N ARG A 368 -14.36 33.26 -11.02
CA ARG A 368 -14.43 34.64 -10.52
C ARG A 368 -15.46 34.86 -9.39
N GLU A 369 -16.21 33.83 -9.03
CA GLU A 369 -17.07 33.76 -7.86
C GLU A 369 -16.44 32.77 -6.87
N ASP A 370 -16.32 33.13 -5.58
CA ASP A 370 -15.57 32.50 -4.48
C ASP A 370 -15.88 31.00 -4.15
N THR A 371 -16.13 30.16 -5.15
CA THR A 371 -16.42 28.74 -5.02
C THR A 371 -15.45 27.90 -5.85
N ILE A 372 -14.70 27.05 -5.16
CA ILE A 372 -13.82 26.05 -5.78
C ILE A 372 -14.69 24.86 -6.20
N THR A 373 -14.60 24.44 -7.46
CA THR A 373 -15.22 23.18 -7.89
C THR A 373 -14.35 22.03 -7.40
N VAL A 374 -14.91 21.24 -6.48
CA VAL A 374 -14.24 20.09 -5.90
C VAL A 374 -14.89 18.82 -6.46
N GLU A 375 -14.12 18.01 -7.19
CA GLU A 375 -14.63 16.76 -7.77
C GLU A 375 -14.34 15.58 -6.83
N ALA A 376 -15.36 14.85 -6.40
CA ALA A 376 -15.15 13.65 -5.58
C ALA A 376 -14.30 12.62 -6.33
N LEU A 377 -13.43 11.91 -5.62
CA LEU A 377 -12.71 10.79 -6.23
C LEU A 377 -13.67 9.62 -6.45
N GLN A 378 -13.84 9.20 -7.70
CA GLN A 378 -14.79 8.16 -8.07
C GLN A 378 -14.09 6.89 -8.54
N LEU A 379 -14.62 5.75 -8.14
CA LEU A 379 -14.13 4.44 -8.54
C LEU A 379 -14.95 3.91 -9.70
N VAL A 380 -14.27 3.57 -10.79
CA VAL A 380 -14.95 3.19 -12.04
C VAL A 380 -14.30 1.96 -12.66
N GLN A 381 -15.14 1.13 -13.29
CA GLN A 381 -14.68 0.10 -14.20
C GLN A 381 -14.74 0.65 -15.61
N ASN A 382 -13.59 0.80 -16.24
CA ASN A 382 -13.49 1.06 -17.66
C ASN A 382 -13.43 -0.28 -18.39
N SER A 383 -14.24 -0.48 -19.41
CA SER A 383 -14.09 -1.60 -20.34
C SER A 383 -13.60 -1.04 -21.68
N PRO A 384 -12.27 -0.88 -21.87
CA PRO A 384 -11.73 -0.33 -23.11
C PRO A 384 -12.21 -1.08 -24.36
N LYS A 385 -12.42 -2.41 -24.23
CA LYS A 385 -12.87 -3.29 -25.32
C LYS A 385 -14.35 -3.16 -25.65
N MET A 386 -15.18 -2.80 -24.67
CA MET A 386 -16.63 -2.66 -24.87
C MET A 386 -17.10 -1.20 -24.94
N HIS A 387 -16.18 -0.23 -24.80
CA HIS A 387 -16.49 1.19 -24.74
C HIS A 387 -17.56 1.55 -23.68
N THR A 388 -17.59 0.79 -22.57
CA THR A 388 -18.50 1.03 -21.45
C THR A 388 -17.73 1.48 -20.22
N THR A 389 -18.37 2.32 -19.40
CA THR A 389 -17.84 2.74 -18.10
C THR A 389 -18.90 2.51 -17.04
N ASN A 390 -18.61 1.64 -16.07
CA ASN A 390 -19.47 1.46 -14.89
C ASN A 390 -18.94 2.33 -13.75
N LEU A 391 -19.83 3.09 -13.10
CA LEU A 391 -19.51 3.92 -11.95
C LEU A 391 -19.87 3.18 -10.68
N PHE A 392 -18.89 2.85 -9.83
CA PHE A 392 -19.16 2.16 -8.58
C PHE A 392 -19.64 3.12 -7.49
N GLY A 393 -18.92 4.24 -7.31
CA GLY A 393 -19.18 5.16 -6.20
C GLY A 393 -18.07 6.18 -6.01
N SER A 394 -18.19 6.99 -4.96
CA SER A 394 -17.18 7.95 -4.54
C SER A 394 -16.52 7.57 -3.21
N LEU A 395 -15.24 7.92 -3.09
CA LEU A 395 -14.52 7.86 -1.82
C LEU A 395 -15.04 8.93 -0.87
N TRP A 396 -15.23 8.57 0.39
CA TRP A 396 -15.85 9.45 1.37
C TRP A 396 -14.94 10.62 1.74
N ARG A 397 -15.49 11.83 1.59
CA ARG A 397 -14.82 13.11 1.87
C ARG A 397 -13.52 13.36 1.12
N MET A 398 -13.13 12.47 0.20
CA MET A 398 -11.93 12.60 -0.60
C MET A 398 -12.26 13.16 -1.96
N ALA A 399 -11.55 14.20 -2.33
CA ALA A 399 -11.84 14.92 -3.54
C ALA A 399 -10.58 15.50 -4.16
N TRP A 400 -10.69 15.78 -5.44
CA TRP A 400 -9.71 16.49 -6.24
C TRP A 400 -9.95 17.99 -6.12
N PRO A 401 -9.05 18.76 -5.51
CA PRO A 401 -9.22 20.21 -5.40
C PRO A 401 -8.67 20.98 -6.61
N GLY A 402 -7.75 20.42 -7.40
CA GLY A 402 -7.15 21.07 -8.56
C GLY A 402 -6.52 22.46 -8.32
N ALA A 403 -6.18 22.83 -7.09
CA ALA A 403 -5.87 24.22 -6.71
C ALA A 403 -4.54 24.41 -5.94
N ASP A 404 -3.98 25.62 -6.09
CA ASP A 404 -2.81 26.13 -5.37
C ASP A 404 -3.13 26.54 -3.91
N GLY A 405 -2.19 26.33 -2.99
CA GLY A 405 -2.36 26.58 -1.55
C GLY A 405 -1.39 25.76 -0.68
N PRO A 406 -1.14 26.16 0.58
CA PRO A 406 -0.28 25.42 1.51
C PRO A 406 -0.95 24.12 2.00
N TYR A 407 -0.14 23.10 2.28
CA TYR A 407 -0.61 21.84 2.86
C TYR A 407 -1.06 22.01 4.32
N GLY A 408 -2.01 21.19 4.73
CA GLY A 408 -2.62 21.24 6.06
C GLY A 408 -4.06 21.76 6.04
N GLU A 409 -4.52 22.21 7.21
CA GLU A 409 -5.90 22.66 7.40
C GLU A 409 -6.16 23.94 6.60
N THR A 410 -7.25 23.94 5.83
CA THR A 410 -7.69 25.06 5.00
C THR A 410 -9.22 25.14 4.96
N ARG A 411 -9.76 26.26 4.47
CA ARG A 411 -11.19 26.40 4.21
C ARG A 411 -11.45 26.45 2.72
N VAL A 412 -12.28 25.53 2.24
CA VAL A 412 -12.75 25.45 0.85
C VAL A 412 -14.27 25.55 0.88
N ASN A 413 -14.83 26.54 0.18
CA ASN A 413 -16.27 26.82 0.16
C ASN A 413 -16.87 26.93 1.59
N GLY A 414 -16.14 27.57 2.50
CA GLY A 414 -16.52 27.76 3.90
C GLY A 414 -16.35 26.54 4.82
N LYS A 415 -16.05 25.35 4.28
CA LYS A 415 -15.88 24.10 5.04
C LYS A 415 -14.43 23.85 5.38
N LEU A 416 -14.16 23.37 6.60
CA LEU A 416 -12.81 22.95 6.98
C LEU A 416 -12.43 21.67 6.21
N CYS A 417 -11.26 21.72 5.60
CA CYS A 417 -10.67 20.64 4.83
C CYS A 417 -9.19 20.49 5.19
N LEU A 418 -8.61 19.36 4.81
CA LEU A 418 -7.19 19.09 4.87
C LEU A 418 -6.67 18.92 3.44
N LEU A 419 -5.72 19.78 3.04
CA LEU A 419 -5.05 19.70 1.74
C LEU A 419 -3.74 18.94 1.89
N LEU A 420 -3.58 17.84 1.15
CA LEU A 420 -2.37 17.01 1.18
C LEU A 420 -1.55 17.17 -0.12
N PRO A 421 -0.22 16.99 -0.04
CA PRO A 421 0.65 17.02 -1.21
C PRO A 421 0.30 15.94 -2.22
N ASN A 422 0.75 16.11 -3.46
CA ASN A 422 0.82 14.99 -4.37
C ASN A 422 1.93 14.04 -3.94
N CYS A 423 1.67 12.73 -4.04
CA CYS A 423 2.70 11.70 -3.93
C CYS A 423 3.86 11.83 -4.92
N TRP A 424 3.75 12.57 -6.04
CA TRP A 424 4.87 12.74 -6.99
C TRP A 424 5.76 13.96 -6.77
N GLU A 425 5.33 14.95 -5.97
CA GLU A 425 6.18 16.11 -5.66
C GLU A 425 7.47 15.68 -4.95
N ASP A 426 7.40 14.63 -4.13
CA ASP A 426 8.53 14.09 -3.38
C ASP A 426 9.31 12.99 -4.14
N ARG A 427 8.87 12.57 -5.33
CA ARG A 427 9.41 11.37 -5.99
C ARG A 427 10.66 11.59 -6.84
N LEU A 428 11.16 12.82 -6.96
CA LEU A 428 12.54 13.14 -7.40
C LEU A 428 13.14 12.27 -8.54
N TRP A 429 12.35 11.87 -9.54
CA TRP A 429 12.74 10.99 -10.66
C TRP A 429 13.78 11.59 -11.63
N TYR A 430 14.40 12.71 -11.25
CA TYR A 430 15.22 13.58 -12.08
C TYR A 430 16.55 13.95 -11.37
N ILE A 431 16.89 13.33 -10.24
CA ILE A 431 18.16 13.63 -9.56
C ILE A 431 19.27 12.74 -10.12
N LEU A 432 20.39 13.39 -10.48
CA LEU A 432 21.65 12.82 -11.00
C LEU A 432 22.24 11.65 -10.19
N THR A 433 21.89 11.51 -8.92
CA THR A 433 22.36 10.44 -8.02
C THR A 433 21.41 9.24 -7.94
N GLY A 434 20.19 9.36 -8.49
CA GLY A 434 19.15 8.36 -8.37
C GLY A 434 18.94 7.59 -9.66
N GLY A 435 19.38 6.32 -9.68
CA GLY A 435 18.84 5.14 -10.40
C GLY A 435 18.13 5.23 -11.76
N THR A 436 18.06 6.36 -12.45
CA THR A 436 17.33 6.55 -13.71
C THR A 436 18.25 6.47 -14.92
N GLY A 437 19.56 6.61 -14.69
CA GLY A 437 20.59 6.63 -15.73
C GLY A 437 20.60 7.93 -16.56
N ILE A 438 19.81 8.95 -16.18
CA ILE A 438 19.73 10.22 -16.90
C ILE A 438 20.74 11.21 -16.30
N THR A 439 21.71 11.63 -17.11
CA THR A 439 22.74 12.60 -16.70
C THR A 439 22.67 13.93 -17.47
N ASP A 440 21.83 14.03 -18.49
CA ASP A 440 21.66 15.23 -19.31
C ASP A 440 20.89 16.33 -18.54
N PRO A 441 21.51 17.50 -18.25
CA PRO A 441 20.88 18.57 -17.47
C PRO A 441 19.61 19.15 -18.09
N THR A 442 19.49 19.15 -19.42
CA THR A 442 18.31 19.67 -20.14
C THR A 442 17.13 18.74 -19.95
N ILE A 443 17.37 17.43 -20.06
CA ILE A 443 16.34 16.40 -19.82
C ILE A 443 15.89 16.47 -18.36
N LEU A 444 16.83 16.57 -17.41
CA LEU A 444 16.51 16.70 -15.98
C LEU A 444 15.72 17.98 -15.68
N GLY A 445 16.08 19.11 -16.30
CA GLY A 445 15.35 20.37 -16.15
C GLY A 445 13.92 20.32 -16.70
N ASN A 446 13.69 19.58 -17.79
CA ASN A 446 12.35 19.39 -18.34
C ASN A 446 11.50 18.45 -17.47
N LEU A 447 12.09 17.35 -16.98
CA LEU A 447 11.44 16.43 -16.05
C LEU A 447 11.03 17.13 -14.75
N TYR A 448 11.90 18.00 -14.22
CA TYR A 448 11.60 18.79 -13.03
C TYR A 448 10.36 19.68 -13.22
N LYS A 449 10.29 20.40 -14.35
CA LYS A 449 9.14 21.24 -14.69
C LYS A 449 7.86 20.42 -14.84
N GLU A 450 7.94 19.28 -15.52
CA GLU A 450 6.80 18.37 -15.70
C GLU A 450 6.28 17.82 -14.35
N ILE A 451 7.16 17.44 -13.42
CA ILE A 451 6.78 16.97 -12.08
C ILE A 451 6.12 18.08 -11.27
N ILE A 452 6.60 19.32 -11.35
CA ILE A 452 5.95 20.46 -10.69
C ILE A 452 4.54 20.66 -11.24
N GLU A 453 4.37 20.63 -12.56
CA GLU A 453 3.06 20.80 -13.19
C GLU A 453 2.09 19.67 -12.82
N TYR A 454 2.57 18.42 -12.81
CA TYR A 454 1.80 17.28 -12.30
C TYR A 454 1.54 17.37 -10.79
N GLY A 455 2.51 17.82 -9.99
CA GLY A 455 2.41 18.04 -8.55
C GLY A 455 1.19 18.86 -8.17
N LYS A 456 1.01 19.99 -8.85
CA LYS A 456 -0.13 20.89 -8.67
C LYS A 456 -1.46 20.24 -9.04
N GLN A 457 -1.48 19.39 -10.06
CA GLN A 457 -2.70 18.70 -10.49
C GLN A 457 -3.13 17.68 -9.44
N PHE A 458 -2.21 16.84 -8.97
CA PHE A 458 -2.51 15.66 -8.16
C PHE A 458 -2.52 15.94 -6.65
N ARG A 459 -3.11 17.02 -6.18
CA ARG A 459 -3.37 17.21 -4.74
C ARG A 459 -4.64 16.48 -4.34
N ILE A 460 -4.77 16.16 -3.05
CA ILE A 460 -6.02 15.60 -2.51
C ILE A 460 -6.55 16.50 -1.40
N LEU A 461 -7.87 16.70 -1.43
CA LEU A 461 -8.63 17.40 -0.42
C LEU A 461 -9.42 16.37 0.39
N ILE A 462 -9.28 16.43 1.71
CA ILE A 462 -10.09 15.65 2.64
C ILE A 462 -10.98 16.62 3.40
N ARG A 463 -12.29 16.53 3.21
CA ARG A 463 -13.25 17.34 3.96
C ARG A 463 -13.28 16.88 5.42
N LEU A 464 -13.18 17.80 6.38
CA LEU A 464 -13.21 17.49 7.82
C LEU A 464 -14.59 17.79 8.44
N GLU A 465 -15.32 18.75 7.87
CA GLU A 465 -16.66 19.19 8.29
C GLU A 465 -17.70 18.93 7.18
N ASP A 466 -18.89 18.43 7.54
CA ASP A 466 -20.04 18.37 6.62
C ASP A 466 -20.68 19.75 6.40
#